data_AF-A0A972Y392-F1
#
_entry.id   AF-A0A972Y392-F1
#
_cell.length_a   1.000
_cell.length_b   1.000
_cell.length_c   1.000
_cell.angle_alpha   90.00
_cell.angle_beta   90.00
_cell.angle_gamma   90.00
#
_symmetry.space_group_name_H-M   'P 1'
#
loop_
_entity.id
_entity.type
_entity.pdbx_description
1 polymer ?
#
loop_
_entity_poly.entity_id
_entity_poly.type
_entity_poly.pdbx_seq_one_letter_code
_entity_poly.pdbx_strand_id
1 'polypeptide(L)' 'MKYINREFIENLLLEVDIKTIIDHDVELKKKGSSWFGFSPFSNEKTPSFNVNQV' A
#
# COMPACT_ATOMS: atom_id res chain seq x y z
N MET A 1 -21.07 -8.27 -11.33
CA MET A 1 -20.56 -7.15 -10.51
C MET A 1 -21.41 -5.93 -10.80
N LYS A 2 -21.92 -5.24 -9.77
CA LYS A 2 -22.58 -3.94 -9.96
C LYS A 2 -21.57 -3.00 -10.62
N TYR A 3 -21.99 -2.29 -11.67
CA TYR A 3 -21.14 -1.31 -12.34
C TYR A 3 -20.89 -0.15 -11.39
N ILE A 4 -19.66 -0.04 -10.91
CA ILE A 4 -19.18 1.14 -10.19
C ILE A 4 -18.74 2.16 -11.26
N ASN A 5 -19.11 3.43 -11.09
CA ASN A 5 -18.70 4.49 -12.01
C ASN A 5 -17.16 4.58 -12.02
N ARG A 6 -16.57 4.61 -13.22
CA ARG A 6 -15.12 4.75 -13.41
C ARG A 6 -14.56 6.03 -12.79
N GLU A 7 -15.26 7.14 -12.94
CA GLU A 7 -14.89 8.44 -12.36
C GLU A 7 -14.79 8.35 -10.83
N PHE A 8 -15.72 7.63 -10.20
CA PHE A 8 -15.66 7.39 -8.77
C PHE A 8 -14.42 6.56 -8.38
N ILE A 9 -14.09 5.51 -9.14
CA ILE A 9 -12.88 4.70 -8.89
C ILE A 9 -11.63 5.56 -9.02
N GLU A 10 -11.55 6.41 -10.04
CA GLU A 10 -10.41 7.30 -10.28
C GLU A 10 -10.25 8.33 -9.14
N ASN A 11 -11.34 8.97 -8.73
CA ASN A 11 -11.32 9.90 -7.59
C ASN A 11 -10.91 9.19 -6.30
N LEU A 12 -11.43 7.98 -6.04
CA LEU A 12 -11.05 7.20 -4.86
C LEU A 12 -9.56 6.86 -4.85
N LEU A 13 -8.99 6.48 -6.01
CA LEU A 13 -7.55 6.17 -6.12
C LEU A 13 -6.67 7.41 -5.90
N LEU A 14 -7.18 8.62 -6.16
CA LEU A 14 -6.47 9.88 -5.92
C LEU A 14 -6.54 10.34 -4.45
N GLU A 15 -7.65 10.06 -3.77
CA GLU A 15 -7.87 10.50 -2.39
C GLU A 15 -7.26 9.55 -1.35
N VAL A 16 -7.12 8.27 -1.68
CA VAL A 16 -6.68 7.23 -0.74
C VAL A 16 -5.16 7.19 -0.64
N ASP A 17 -4.64 7.36 0.57
CA ASP A 17 -3.24 7.07 0.89
C ASP A 17 -3.05 5.58 1.21
N ILE A 18 -2.51 4.84 0.24
CA ILE A 18 -2.27 3.40 0.36
C ILE A 18 -1.37 3.03 1.55
N LYS A 19 -0.48 3.92 2.00
CA LYS A 19 0.37 3.67 3.18
C LYS A 19 -0.47 3.48 4.43
N THR A 20 -1.50 4.32 4.63
CA THR A 20 -2.35 4.26 5.83
C THR A 20 -3.13 2.96 5.92
N ILE A 21 -3.54 2.41 4.77
CA ILE A 21 -4.24 1.14 4.69
C ILE A 21 -3.30 0.00 5.05
N ILE A 22 -2.09 0.00 4.50
CA ILE A 22 -1.12 -1.09 4.69
C ILE A 22 -0.52 -1.08 6.11
N ASP A 23 -0.29 0.10 6.70
CA ASP A 23 0.29 0.25 8.04
C ASP A 23 -0.53 -0.46 9.14
N HIS A 24 -1.81 -0.77 8.89
CA HIS A 24 -2.64 -1.56 9.80
C HIS A 24 -2.20 -3.03 9.91
N ASP A 25 -1.69 -3.60 8.82
CA ASP A 25 -1.37 -5.03 8.72
C ASP A 25 0.14 -5.29 8.71
N VAL A 26 0.93 -4.32 8.26
CA VAL A 26 2.38 -4.46 8.07
C VAL A 26 3.12 -3.30 8.72
N GLU A 27 4.07 -3.60 9.60
CA GLU A 27 4.97 -2.58 10.12
C GLU A 27 5.93 -2.12 9.02
N LEU A 28 5.78 -0.86 8.58
CA LEU A 28 6.63 -0.24 7.57
C LEU A 28 7.65 0.72 8.18
N LYS A 29 8.88 0.69 7.65
CA LYS A 29 9.97 1.62 8.00
C LYS A 29 10.37 2.46 6.79
N LYS A 30 10.54 3.77 7.00
CA LYS A 30 10.94 4.70 5.95
C LYS A 30 12.39 4.44 5.52
N LYS A 31 12.62 4.33 4.20
CA LYS A 31 13.94 4.22 3.58
C LYS A 31 13.97 5.07 2.31
N GLY A 32 14.55 6.27 2.43
CA GLY A 32 14.54 7.26 1.36
C GLY A 32 13.13 7.82 1.13
N SER A 33 12.66 7.77 -0.12
CA SER A 33 11.30 8.19 -0.52
C SER A 33 10.24 7.10 -0.34
N SER A 34 10.62 5.87 -0.01
CA SER A 34 9.69 4.74 0.09
C SER A 34 9.69 4.09 1.47
N TRP A 35 8.76 3.17 1.68
CA TRP A 35 8.56 2.46 2.93
C TRP A 35 8.77 0.96 2.71
N PHE A 36 9.38 0.28 3.68
CA PHE A 36 9.71 -1.14 3.58
C PHE A 36 9.29 -1.92 4.82
N GLY A 37 8.80 -3.14 4.62
CA GLY A 37 8.42 -4.06 5.69
C GLY A 37 8.60 -5.53 5.28
N PHE A 38 8.27 -6.43 6.21
CA PHE A 38 8.14 -7.85 5.88
C PHE A 38 6.84 -8.08 5.10
N SER A 39 6.91 -8.97 4.11
CA SER A 39 5.75 -9.30 3.29
C SER A 39 4.67 -10.00 4.12
N PRO A 40 3.38 -9.60 4.03
CA PRO A 40 2.29 -10.37 4.62
C PRO A 40 1.94 -11.63 3.80
N PHE A 41 2.52 -11.80 2.60
CA PHE A 41 2.23 -12.89 1.68
C PHE A 41 3.27 -14.00 1.68
N SER A 42 4.46 -13.75 2.23
CA SER A 42 5.58 -14.67 2.23
C SER A 42 6.38 -14.56 3.54
N ASN A 43 6.77 -15.71 4.10
CA ASN A 43 7.51 -15.77 5.37
C ASN A 43 9.02 -15.68 5.11
N GLU A 44 9.50 -14.49 4.78
CA GLU A 44 10.88 -14.22 4.39
C GLU A 44 11.70 -13.63 5.55
N LYS A 45 13.03 -13.86 5.55
CA LYS A 45 13.93 -13.32 6.59
C LYS A 45 14.39 -11.88 6.33
N THR A 46 14.10 -11.34 5.17
CA THR A 46 14.51 -9.99 4.74
C THR A 46 13.28 -9.16 4.38
N PRO A 47 13.21 -7.87 4.76
CA PRO A 47 12.15 -6.98 4.31
C PRO A 47 12.15 -6.85 2.78
N SER A 48 11.05 -7.26 2.15
CA SER A 48 10.88 -7.28 0.69
C SER A 48 9.64 -6.54 0.21
N PHE A 49 8.74 -6.17 1.14
CA PHE A 49 7.52 -5.44 0.81
C PHE A 49 7.82 -3.95 0.74
N ASN A 50 7.55 -3.32 -0.41
CA ASN A 50 7.81 -1.91 -0.65
C ASN A 50 6.48 -1.17 -0.90
N VAL A 51 6.32 -0.03 -0.24
CA VAL A 51 5.23 0.91 -0.49
C VAL A 51 5.82 2.24 -0.92
N ASN A 52 5.46 2.67 -2.12
CA ASN A 52 5.83 3.99 -2.62
C ASN A 52 4.60 4.90 -2.50
N GLN A 53 4.72 5.97 -1.71
CA GLN A 53 3.77 7.08 -1.80
C GLN A 53 4.19 7.88 -3.03
N VAL A 54 3.43 7.73 -4.11
CA VAL A 54 3.60 8.52 -5.33
C VAL A 54 3.19 9.96 -5.07
#